data_AF-A0A1M6NNU1-F1
#
_entry.id   AF-A0A1M6NNU1-F1
#
_cell.length_a   1.000
_cell.length_b   1.000
_cell.length_c   1.000
_cell.angle_alpha   90.00
_cell.angle_beta   90.00
_cell.angle_gamma   90.00
#
_symmetry.space_group_name_H-M   'P 1'
#
loop_
_entity.id
_entity.type
_entity.pdbx_description
1 polymer ?
#
loop_
_entity_poly.entity_id
_entity_poly.type
_entity_poly.pdbx_seq_one_letter_code
_entity_poly.pdbx_strand_id
1 'polypeptide(L)'
;MADQLMEHDKLVLFNQAERFGYLEIANRALTKVLDGGPRDVHIARILFNKAMTSVEPHQADAVVSRLLKHIPEARQAPLAAEFALRIEGPQSALERLRQDKRSRRTLPEVHTLIRFLRANGLYGLGLRYIRFCRQRWPDDAELRLQQARLQMDSGHPEEALTTLEAPIPNAKRVPFTRLRLLNLLETGQEYAAKEELDKANAYSLSSGILDLRLRTLILHGQEQEAVELIEEVKRRGLNNQIASDHFSISLIGNLMSDLALFHREQATLPPGNHRGYLAAHYVQAAIAVIRQHFKQSLEPAQNHQQYIPRRVVQYWNERTPPQSVTDIMHSWSSVPGIEYQRFNSQSARSFLRRTFGADFERAFRLANNIAEGADFFRLCYLRHHGGIYADADDRLYGNLDALLPPGVGMVCFREPFGTVANNVIVATPEHPAIVLASEMAAEALLSRDNDNTWGKTGPGLLTRAVASYLVQAKSPSPAESVAILPNYMLYRQVQVHTQLPHKKTKRHWNAANTTGVDMRPFFTTEPTTSDE
;
A
#
# COMPACT_ATOMS: atom_id res chain seq x y z
N MET A 1 -27.56 -18.41 32.27
CA MET A 1 -26.17 -17.94 32.48
C MET A 1 -25.71 -16.83 31.52
N ALA A 2 -26.05 -16.85 30.21
CA ALA A 2 -25.58 -15.82 29.28
C ALA A 2 -26.24 -14.41 29.39
N ASP A 3 -27.34 -14.25 30.14
CA ASP A 3 -28.03 -12.94 30.31
C ASP A 3 -27.41 -12.04 31.38
N GLN A 4 -26.49 -12.55 32.21
CA GLN A 4 -25.75 -11.79 33.22
C GLN A 4 -24.36 -11.34 32.76
N LEU A 5 -23.97 -11.68 31.53
CA LEU A 5 -22.64 -11.37 31.00
C LEU A 5 -22.52 -9.88 30.62
N MET A 6 -21.36 -9.28 30.92
CA MET A 6 -21.04 -7.94 30.44
C MET A 6 -20.86 -7.96 28.91
N GLU A 7 -20.99 -6.79 28.29
CA GLU A 7 -20.85 -6.65 26.82
C GLU A 7 -19.51 -7.22 26.30
N HIS A 8 -18.42 -7.01 27.05
CA HIS A 8 -17.11 -7.56 26.74
C HIS A 8 -17.11 -9.10 26.76
N ASP A 9 -17.68 -9.71 27.79
CA ASP A 9 -17.74 -11.17 27.94
C ASP A 9 -18.56 -11.81 26.82
N LYS A 10 -19.64 -11.15 26.41
CA LYS A 10 -20.45 -11.60 25.26
C LYS A 10 -19.65 -11.55 23.96
N LEU A 11 -18.84 -10.51 23.74
CA LEU A 11 -17.95 -10.42 22.57
C LEU A 11 -16.85 -11.50 22.61
N VAL A 12 -16.26 -11.75 23.77
CA VAL A 12 -15.27 -12.82 23.96
C VAL A 12 -15.89 -14.18 23.66
N LEU A 13 -17.08 -14.46 24.19
CA LEU A 13 -17.82 -15.69 23.91
C LEU A 13 -18.11 -15.85 22.42
N PHE A 14 -18.56 -14.79 21.76
CA PHE A 14 -18.78 -14.80 20.32
C PHE A 14 -17.50 -15.14 19.54
N ASN A 15 -16.38 -14.47 19.83
CA ASN A 15 -15.10 -14.71 19.16
C ASN A 15 -14.57 -16.15 19.39
N GLN A 16 -14.73 -16.68 20.60
CA GLN A 16 -14.32 -18.06 20.92
C GLN A 16 -15.21 -19.08 20.22
N ALA A 17 -16.54 -18.88 20.27
CA ALA A 17 -17.50 -19.76 19.61
C ALA A 17 -17.29 -19.79 18.08
N GLU A 18 -17.07 -18.63 17.46
CA GLU A 18 -16.72 -18.52 16.05
C GLU A 18 -15.41 -19.26 15.74
N ARG A 19 -14.36 -19.05 16.54
CA ARG A 19 -13.05 -19.69 16.35
C ARG A 19 -13.11 -21.21 16.41
N PHE A 20 -13.96 -21.77 17.26
CA PHE A 20 -14.12 -23.22 17.43
C PHE A 20 -15.26 -23.82 16.60
N GLY A 21 -15.93 -23.03 15.75
CA GLY A 21 -17.00 -23.52 14.86
C GLY A 21 -18.33 -23.79 15.56
N TYR A 22 -18.55 -23.31 16.78
CA TYR A 22 -19.82 -23.44 17.52
C TYR A 22 -20.84 -22.39 17.05
N LEU A 23 -21.38 -22.58 15.84
CA LEU A 23 -22.23 -21.59 15.16
C LEU A 23 -23.46 -21.15 15.96
N GLU A 24 -24.20 -22.08 16.59
CA GLU A 24 -25.37 -21.73 17.40
C GLU A 24 -25.03 -20.83 18.59
N ILE A 25 -23.92 -21.14 19.27
CA ILE A 25 -23.43 -20.35 20.41
C ILE A 25 -22.97 -18.98 19.93
N ALA A 26 -22.26 -18.92 18.80
CA ALA A 26 -21.78 -17.68 18.20
C ALA A 26 -22.97 -16.78 17.80
N ASN A 27 -23.98 -17.32 17.12
CA ASN A 27 -25.18 -16.59 16.71
C ASN A 27 -25.95 -16.05 17.93
N ARG A 28 -26.12 -16.88 18.97
CA ARG A 28 -26.81 -16.46 20.20
C ARG A 28 -26.02 -15.38 20.96
N ALA A 29 -24.69 -15.51 21.05
CA ALA A 29 -23.85 -14.50 21.66
C ALA A 29 -23.90 -13.18 20.90
N LEU A 30 -23.82 -13.23 19.56
CA LEU A 30 -23.92 -12.07 18.69
C LEU A 30 -25.28 -11.35 18.83
N THR A 31 -26.39 -12.09 18.78
CA THR A 31 -27.75 -11.57 19.00
C THR A 31 -27.82 -10.77 20.31
N LYS A 32 -27.32 -11.37 21.41
CA LYS A 32 -27.32 -10.74 22.74
C LYS A 32 -26.46 -9.49 22.85
N VAL A 33 -25.40 -9.37 22.04
CA VAL A 33 -24.61 -8.13 21.95
C VAL A 33 -25.35 -7.08 21.15
N LEU A 34 -26.00 -7.45 20.04
CA LEU A 34 -26.71 -6.52 19.16
C LEU A 34 -28.05 -6.02 19.72
N ASP A 35 -28.73 -6.78 20.57
CA ASP A 35 -30.01 -6.41 21.19
C ASP A 35 -29.87 -5.46 22.38
N GLY A 36 -28.91 -5.73 23.27
CA GLY A 36 -28.50 -4.78 24.30
C GLY A 36 -27.70 -3.60 23.72
N GLY A 37 -27.19 -3.81 22.50
CA GLY A 37 -26.34 -2.96 21.69
C GLY A 37 -24.97 -2.67 22.30
N PRO A 38 -23.95 -2.42 21.46
CA PRO A 38 -22.68 -2.06 22.01
C PRO A 38 -22.74 -0.63 22.57
N ARG A 39 -22.41 -0.47 23.86
CA ARG A 39 -22.22 0.86 24.49
C ARG A 39 -20.77 1.29 24.42
N ASP A 40 -19.87 0.34 24.23
CA ASP A 40 -18.44 0.58 24.08
C ASP A 40 -18.05 0.76 22.60
N VAL A 41 -17.30 1.83 22.33
CA VAL A 41 -16.85 2.19 20.98
C VAL A 41 -15.90 1.14 20.38
N HIS A 42 -15.07 0.50 21.20
CA HIS A 42 -14.17 -0.56 20.75
C HIS A 42 -14.93 -1.81 20.33
N ILE A 43 -15.96 -2.20 21.09
CA ILE A 43 -16.82 -3.35 20.75
C ILE A 43 -17.58 -3.07 19.46
N ALA A 44 -18.16 -1.88 19.31
CA ALA A 44 -18.84 -1.48 18.08
C ALA A 44 -17.91 -1.54 16.85
N ARG A 45 -16.63 -1.14 16.98
CA ARG A 45 -15.65 -1.26 15.88
C ARG A 45 -15.36 -2.71 15.49
N ILE A 46 -15.24 -3.61 16.47
CA ILE A 46 -14.98 -5.03 16.20
C ILE A 46 -16.17 -5.64 15.45
N LEU A 47 -17.39 -5.41 15.95
CA LEU A 47 -18.62 -5.90 15.32
C LEU A 47 -18.81 -5.33 13.91
N PHE A 48 -18.56 -4.03 13.74
CA PHE A 48 -18.59 -3.39 12.43
C PHE A 48 -17.62 -4.05 11.45
N ASN A 49 -16.35 -4.23 11.85
CA ASN A 49 -15.35 -4.84 10.98
C ASN A 49 -15.74 -6.27 10.58
N LYS A 50 -16.33 -7.05 11.49
CA LYS A 50 -16.82 -8.41 11.19
C LYS A 50 -18.07 -8.39 10.32
N ALA A 51 -19.00 -7.47 10.55
CA ALA A 51 -20.20 -7.33 9.70
C ALA A 51 -19.78 -7.04 8.26
N MET A 52 -18.86 -6.10 8.06
CA MET A 52 -18.37 -5.70 6.73
C MET A 52 -17.64 -6.81 5.95
N THR A 53 -17.35 -7.98 6.54
CA THR A 53 -16.81 -9.13 5.78
C THR A 53 -17.90 -10.02 5.18
N SER A 54 -19.13 -9.96 5.69
CA SER A 54 -20.24 -10.84 5.29
C SER A 54 -21.44 -10.11 4.70
N VAL A 55 -21.73 -8.88 5.14
CA VAL A 55 -22.89 -8.11 4.65
C VAL A 55 -22.69 -7.56 3.25
N GLU A 56 -23.79 -7.41 2.52
CA GLU A 56 -23.79 -6.77 1.21
C GLU A 56 -23.71 -5.23 1.33
N PRO A 57 -23.19 -4.51 0.31
CA PRO A 57 -23.02 -3.05 0.37
C PRO A 57 -24.30 -2.27 0.73
N HIS A 58 -25.48 -2.73 0.28
CA HIS A 58 -26.75 -2.09 0.57
C HIS A 58 -27.19 -2.22 2.04
N GLN A 59 -26.61 -3.17 2.79
CA GLN A 59 -26.89 -3.37 4.22
C GLN A 59 -25.99 -2.53 5.14
N ALA A 60 -24.99 -1.81 4.58
CA ALA A 60 -24.01 -1.08 5.36
C ALA A 60 -24.65 -0.04 6.28
N ASP A 61 -25.67 0.69 5.79
CA ASP A 61 -26.39 1.69 6.58
C ASP A 61 -27.19 1.06 7.74
N ALA A 62 -27.75 -0.14 7.54
CA ALA A 62 -28.44 -0.88 8.61
C ALA A 62 -27.46 -1.29 9.72
N VAL A 63 -26.26 -1.76 9.35
CA VAL A 63 -25.19 -2.07 10.32
C VAL A 63 -24.80 -0.82 11.11
N VAL A 64 -24.52 0.29 10.41
CA VAL A 64 -24.13 1.56 11.04
C VAL A 64 -25.22 2.04 12.01
N SER A 65 -26.47 2.06 11.56
CA SER A 65 -27.61 2.52 12.37
C SER A 65 -27.79 1.65 13.62
N ARG A 66 -27.72 0.32 13.48
CA ARG A 66 -27.88 -0.60 14.60
C ARG A 66 -26.77 -0.47 15.64
N LEU A 67 -25.52 -0.35 15.20
CA LEU A 67 -24.37 -0.26 16.11
C LEU A 67 -24.29 1.11 16.80
N LEU A 68 -24.63 2.20 16.10
CA LEU A 68 -24.58 3.54 16.69
C LEU A 68 -25.71 3.82 17.68
N LYS A 69 -26.85 3.14 17.55
CA LYS A 69 -28.06 3.35 18.39
C LYS A 69 -27.77 3.33 19.90
N HIS A 70 -26.83 2.49 20.33
CA HIS A 70 -26.53 2.27 21.76
C HIS A 70 -25.26 2.99 22.23
N ILE A 71 -24.55 3.65 21.31
CA ILE A 71 -23.35 4.43 21.61
C ILE A 71 -23.77 5.78 22.20
N PRO A 72 -23.11 6.27 23.27
CA PRO A 72 -23.39 7.59 23.81
C PRO A 72 -23.29 8.68 22.75
N GLU A 73 -24.24 9.63 22.73
CA GLU A 73 -24.35 10.69 21.71
C GLU A 73 -23.03 11.43 21.47
N ALA A 74 -22.30 11.77 22.55
CA ALA A 74 -20.99 12.42 22.49
C ALA A 74 -19.90 11.62 21.75
N ARG A 75 -20.11 10.32 21.51
CA ARG A 75 -19.18 9.41 20.82
C ARG A 75 -19.71 8.93 19.47
N GLN A 76 -20.97 9.22 19.13
CA GLN A 76 -21.59 8.75 17.89
C GLN A 76 -20.95 9.38 16.65
N ALA A 77 -20.79 10.71 16.61
CA ALA A 77 -20.28 11.38 15.41
C ALA A 77 -18.83 10.95 15.03
N PRO A 78 -17.87 10.85 15.96
CA PRO A 78 -16.54 10.32 15.63
C PRO A 78 -16.56 8.87 15.15
N LEU A 79 -17.41 8.02 15.72
CA LEU A 79 -17.54 6.62 15.32
C LEU A 79 -18.23 6.47 13.96
N ALA A 80 -19.27 7.26 13.70
CA ALA A 80 -19.94 7.35 12.40
C ALA A 80 -18.96 7.77 11.29
N ALA A 81 -18.10 8.75 11.56
CA ALA A 81 -17.05 9.16 10.63
C ALA A 81 -16.04 8.03 10.35
N GLU A 82 -15.70 7.22 11.35
CA GLU A 82 -14.84 6.05 11.15
C GLU A 82 -15.50 4.96 10.29
N PHE A 83 -16.79 4.71 10.50
CA PHE A 83 -17.55 3.78 9.67
C PHE A 83 -17.69 4.30 8.23
N ALA A 84 -17.95 5.60 8.05
CA ALA A 84 -18.00 6.23 6.74
C ALA A 84 -16.65 6.17 6.01
N LEU A 85 -15.51 6.33 6.71
CA LEU A 85 -14.19 6.14 6.11
C LEU A 85 -14.04 4.75 5.48
N ARG A 86 -14.67 3.75 6.10
CA ARG A 86 -14.59 2.35 5.67
C ARG A 86 -15.54 2.02 4.51
N ILE A 87 -16.73 2.62 4.47
CA ILE A 87 -17.80 2.31 3.52
C ILE A 87 -17.78 3.24 2.30
N GLU A 88 -17.59 4.53 2.54
CA GLU A 88 -17.73 5.59 1.53
C GLU A 88 -16.37 6.19 1.16
N GLY A 89 -15.46 6.28 2.12
CA GLY A 89 -14.09 6.76 1.92
C GLY A 89 -13.75 8.04 2.70
N PRO A 90 -12.55 8.60 2.46
CA PRO A 90 -12.01 9.67 3.30
C PRO A 90 -12.84 10.96 3.31
N GLN A 91 -13.42 11.34 2.16
CA GLN A 91 -14.15 12.60 2.03
C GLN A 91 -15.42 12.61 2.87
N SER A 92 -16.29 11.59 2.72
CA SER A 92 -17.50 11.44 3.53
C SER A 92 -17.20 11.43 5.03
N ALA A 93 -16.12 10.76 5.45
CA ALA A 93 -15.71 10.72 6.84
C ALA A 93 -15.39 12.13 7.39
N LEU A 94 -14.70 12.95 6.61
CA LEU A 94 -14.34 14.31 6.99
C LEU A 94 -15.56 15.25 6.99
N GLU A 95 -16.47 15.09 6.04
CA GLU A 95 -17.72 15.86 5.99
C GLU A 95 -18.60 15.62 7.21
N ARG A 96 -18.77 14.34 7.61
CA ARG A 96 -19.49 13.98 8.85
C ARG A 96 -18.87 14.61 10.09
N LEU A 97 -17.53 14.65 10.19
CA LEU A 97 -16.87 15.34 11.30
C LEU A 97 -17.01 16.87 11.27
N ARG A 98 -17.15 17.47 10.09
CA ARG A 98 -17.34 18.93 9.95
C ARG A 98 -18.74 19.36 10.37
N GLN A 99 -19.73 18.49 10.26
CA GLN A 99 -21.09 18.73 10.71
C GLN A 99 -21.17 18.83 12.25
N ASP A 100 -20.35 18.07 12.98
CA ASP A 100 -20.18 18.21 14.44
C ASP A 100 -19.28 19.41 14.80
N LYS A 101 -19.86 20.60 14.79
CA LYS A 101 -19.17 21.85 15.13
C LYS A 101 -18.87 21.92 16.63
N ARG A 102 -17.64 21.56 17.01
CA ARG A 102 -17.10 21.71 18.38
C ARG A 102 -16.30 23.00 18.54
N SER A 103 -16.66 23.81 19.53
CA SER A 103 -15.91 25.02 19.91
C SER A 103 -14.56 24.70 20.58
N ARG A 104 -14.50 23.60 21.36
CA ARG A 104 -13.27 23.09 21.97
C ARG A 104 -13.22 21.56 21.82
N ARG A 105 -12.20 21.07 21.13
CA ARG A 105 -11.96 19.63 20.97
C ARG A 105 -11.10 19.08 22.11
N THR A 106 -11.39 17.85 22.51
CA THR A 106 -10.55 17.04 23.41
C THR A 106 -9.34 16.48 22.66
N LEU A 107 -8.29 16.06 23.37
CA LEU A 107 -7.09 15.51 22.73
C LEU A 107 -7.38 14.27 21.84
N PRO A 108 -8.21 13.30 22.24
CA PRO A 108 -8.60 12.18 21.36
C PRO A 108 -9.33 12.61 20.08
N GLU A 109 -10.17 13.66 20.16
CA GLU A 109 -10.85 14.22 18.98
C GLU A 109 -9.87 14.90 18.03
N VAL A 110 -8.84 15.56 18.58
CA VAL A 110 -7.74 16.14 17.80
C VAL A 110 -6.98 15.04 17.05
N HIS A 111 -6.56 13.97 17.74
CA HIS A 111 -5.88 12.83 17.11
C HIS A 111 -6.72 12.22 15.99
N THR A 112 -8.02 12.11 16.21
CA THR A 112 -8.99 11.58 15.23
C THR A 112 -9.08 12.47 14.00
N LEU A 113 -9.22 13.78 14.19
CA LEU A 113 -9.32 14.75 13.09
C LEU A 113 -8.05 14.78 12.24
N ILE A 114 -6.86 14.78 12.87
CA ILE A 114 -5.58 14.75 12.16
C ILE A 114 -5.48 13.49 11.28
N ARG A 115 -5.87 12.33 11.83
CA ARG A 115 -5.89 11.07 11.06
C ARG A 115 -6.79 11.16 9.82
N PHE A 116 -7.94 11.84 9.91
CA PHE A 116 -8.82 12.02 8.76
C PHE A 116 -8.31 13.08 7.77
N LEU A 117 -7.67 14.16 8.25
CA LEU A 117 -6.98 15.11 7.37
C LEU A 117 -5.91 14.40 6.54
N ARG A 118 -5.12 13.54 7.19
CA ARG A 118 -4.13 12.67 6.54
C ARG A 118 -4.77 11.74 5.51
N ALA A 119 -5.86 11.06 5.86
CA ALA A 119 -6.54 10.13 4.95
C ALA A 119 -7.08 10.82 3.68
N ASN A 120 -7.39 12.12 3.76
CA ASN A 120 -7.85 12.95 2.65
C ASN A 120 -6.72 13.64 1.85
N GLY A 121 -5.45 13.39 2.18
CA GLY A 121 -4.33 14.08 1.53
C GLY A 121 -4.22 15.56 1.89
N LEU A 122 -4.94 16.03 2.93
CA LEU A 122 -4.93 17.42 3.37
C LEU A 122 -3.72 17.72 4.28
N TYR A 123 -2.51 17.38 3.81
CA TYR A 123 -1.29 17.37 4.60
C TYR A 123 -0.95 18.74 5.18
N GLY A 124 -0.97 19.79 4.35
CA GLY A 124 -0.68 21.16 4.78
C GLY A 124 -1.66 21.67 5.85
N LEU A 125 -2.95 21.33 5.73
CA LEU A 125 -3.94 21.66 6.75
C LEU A 125 -3.69 20.87 8.05
N GLY A 126 -3.37 19.58 7.94
CA GLY A 126 -3.00 18.73 9.07
C GLY A 126 -1.80 19.27 9.84
N LEU A 127 -0.73 19.65 9.14
CA LEU A 127 0.49 20.21 9.75
C LEU A 127 0.23 21.56 10.45
N ARG A 128 -0.55 22.45 9.82
CA ARG A 128 -0.98 23.71 10.46
C ARG A 128 -1.81 23.45 11.71
N TYR A 129 -2.73 22.49 11.65
CA TYR A 129 -3.58 22.14 12.77
C TYR A 129 -2.79 21.53 13.93
N ILE A 130 -1.84 20.62 13.66
CA ILE A 130 -0.92 20.08 14.66
C ILE A 130 -0.13 21.20 15.33
N ARG A 131 0.43 22.14 14.55
CA ARG A 131 1.20 23.28 15.10
C ARG A 131 0.38 24.06 16.12
N PHE A 132 -0.90 24.32 15.84
CA PHE A 132 -1.82 24.93 16.77
C PHE A 132 -2.08 24.04 18.01
N CYS A 133 -2.37 22.75 17.82
CA CYS A 133 -2.64 21.83 18.92
C CYS A 133 -1.44 21.66 19.87
N ARG A 134 -0.22 21.69 19.35
CA ARG A 134 1.01 21.58 20.15
C ARG A 134 1.27 22.79 21.05
N GLN A 135 0.60 23.93 20.85
CA GLN A 135 0.63 25.04 21.82
C GLN A 135 -0.08 24.66 23.13
N ARG A 136 -1.10 23.81 23.06
CA ARG A 136 -1.87 23.34 24.22
C ARG A 136 -1.36 22.02 24.79
N TRP A 137 -0.82 21.14 23.93
CA TRP A 137 -0.30 19.83 24.30
C TRP A 137 1.11 19.62 23.72
N PRO A 138 2.14 20.33 24.21
CA PRO A 138 3.49 20.31 23.63
C PRO A 138 4.18 18.94 23.73
N ASP A 139 3.90 18.19 24.80
CA ASP A 139 4.56 16.93 25.13
C ASP A 139 3.80 15.68 24.66
N ASP A 140 2.68 15.86 23.95
CA ASP A 140 1.90 14.71 23.47
C ASP A 140 2.64 13.95 22.36
N ALA A 141 3.02 12.71 22.67
CA ALA A 141 3.79 11.87 21.76
C ALA A 141 3.00 11.44 20.53
N GLU A 142 1.66 11.33 20.61
CA GLU A 142 0.84 10.95 19.47
C GLU A 142 0.75 12.10 18.45
N LEU A 143 0.60 13.34 18.89
CA LEU A 143 0.66 14.52 18.01
C LEU A 143 1.99 14.58 17.25
N ARG A 144 3.10 14.31 17.95
CA ARG A 144 4.44 14.27 17.34
C ARG A 144 4.59 13.14 16.33
N LEU A 145 4.08 11.94 16.66
CA LEU A 145 4.05 10.80 15.73
C LEU A 145 3.20 11.10 14.49
N GLN A 146 2.05 11.73 14.65
CA GLN A 146 1.17 12.12 13.54
C GLN A 146 1.79 13.23 12.69
N GLN A 147 2.54 14.15 13.29
CA GLN A 147 3.29 15.19 12.57
C GLN A 147 4.33 14.55 11.64
N ALA A 148 5.19 13.69 12.18
CA ALA A 148 6.21 12.99 11.40
C ALA A 148 5.58 12.14 10.28
N ARG A 149 4.40 11.56 10.52
CA ARG A 149 3.70 10.75 9.52
C ARG A 149 3.11 11.61 8.39
N LEU A 150 2.58 12.79 8.70
CA LEU A 150 2.14 13.76 7.68
C LEU A 150 3.33 14.27 6.86
N GLN A 151 4.48 14.53 7.49
CA GLN A 151 5.70 14.96 6.80
C GLN A 151 6.21 13.86 5.85
N MET A 152 6.31 12.62 6.32
CA MET A 152 6.68 11.48 5.47
C MET A 152 5.72 11.31 4.29
N ASP A 153 4.41 11.25 4.54
CA ASP A 153 3.39 11.05 3.50
C ASP A 153 3.30 12.19 2.48
N SER A 154 3.78 13.39 2.83
CA SER A 154 3.85 14.56 1.93
C SER A 154 5.21 14.74 1.29
N GLY A 155 6.15 13.81 1.48
CA GLY A 155 7.46 13.83 0.84
C GLY A 155 8.52 14.71 1.54
N HIS A 156 8.45 14.83 2.86
CA HIS A 156 9.38 15.59 3.71
C HIS A 156 10.04 14.70 4.78
N PRO A 157 10.79 13.65 4.38
CA PRO A 157 11.32 12.67 5.32
C PRO A 157 12.38 13.23 6.28
N GLU A 158 13.17 14.22 5.85
CA GLU A 158 14.16 14.87 6.72
C GLU A 158 13.49 15.64 7.87
N GLU A 159 12.44 16.41 7.57
CA GLU A 159 11.67 17.09 8.62
C GLU A 159 10.97 16.11 9.57
N ALA A 160 10.55 14.95 9.04
CA ALA A 160 10.00 13.87 9.85
C ALA A 160 11.07 13.31 10.81
N LEU A 161 12.31 13.11 10.34
CA LEU A 161 13.43 12.67 11.19
C LEU A 161 13.70 13.67 12.31
N THR A 162 13.80 14.97 12.00
CA THR A 162 13.96 16.03 13.02
C THR A 162 12.83 16.00 14.05
N THR A 163 11.58 15.81 13.59
CA THR A 163 10.42 15.70 14.48
C THR A 163 10.50 14.47 15.41
N LEU A 164 11.17 13.41 14.96
CA LEU A 164 11.32 12.15 15.70
C LEU A 164 12.54 12.12 16.63
N GLU A 165 13.47 13.08 16.59
CA GLU A 165 14.70 13.07 17.41
C GLU A 165 14.44 13.08 18.92
N ALA A 166 13.38 13.77 19.36
CA ALA A 166 13.06 13.89 20.79
C ALA A 166 12.77 12.52 21.46
N PRO A 167 13.07 12.37 22.77
CA PRO A 167 12.90 11.09 23.49
C PRO A 167 11.54 10.43 23.27
N ILE A 168 11.55 9.11 23.13
CA ILE A 168 10.36 8.31 22.80
C ILE A 168 9.82 7.65 24.07
N PRO A 169 8.53 7.84 24.43
CA PRO A 169 7.93 7.10 25.53
C PRO A 169 7.97 5.58 25.29
N ASN A 170 8.21 4.79 26.33
CA ASN A 170 8.32 3.33 26.23
C ASN A 170 7.13 2.68 25.49
N ALA A 171 5.91 3.13 25.80
CA ALA A 171 4.67 2.64 25.17
C ALA A 171 4.55 2.94 23.66
N LYS A 172 5.40 3.82 23.10
CA LYS A 172 5.35 4.28 21.71
C LYS A 172 6.64 3.99 20.94
N ARG A 173 7.60 3.22 21.49
CA ARG A 173 8.87 2.92 20.82
C ARG A 173 8.68 2.29 19.44
N VAL A 174 7.85 1.25 19.33
CA VAL A 174 7.61 0.53 18.06
C VAL A 174 7.13 1.46 16.92
N PRO A 175 6.04 2.24 17.05
CA PRO A 175 5.59 3.09 15.95
C PRO A 175 6.55 4.22 15.61
N PHE A 176 7.32 4.75 16.57
CA PHE A 176 8.36 5.75 16.32
C PHE A 176 9.54 5.15 15.57
N THR A 177 10.08 4.02 16.03
CA THR A 177 11.20 3.34 15.37
C THR A 177 10.84 2.90 13.96
N ARG A 178 9.63 2.36 13.75
CA ARG A 178 9.13 2.07 12.39
C ARG A 178 9.15 3.30 11.49
N LEU A 179 8.69 4.45 12.00
CA LEU A 179 8.62 5.66 11.20
C LEU A 179 10.02 6.23 10.93
N ARG A 180 10.90 6.24 11.94
CA ARG A 180 12.30 6.69 11.79
C ARG A 180 13.03 5.83 10.76
N LEU A 181 12.93 4.51 10.86
CA LEU A 181 13.52 3.58 9.91
C LEU A 181 13.10 3.87 8.47
N LEU A 182 11.80 4.01 8.22
CA LEU A 182 11.30 4.26 6.86
C LEU A 182 11.79 5.60 6.31
N ASN A 183 11.88 6.65 7.14
CA ASN A 183 12.42 7.95 6.69
C ASN A 183 13.94 7.90 6.47
N LEU A 184 14.68 7.11 7.25
CA LEU A 184 16.11 6.86 7.00
C LEU A 184 16.33 6.14 5.67
N LEU A 185 15.52 5.11 5.38
CA LEU A 185 15.57 4.39 4.10
C LEU A 185 15.20 5.28 2.91
N GLU A 186 14.13 6.09 3.03
CA GLU A 186 13.72 7.07 2.01
C GLU A 186 14.79 8.13 1.72
N THR A 187 15.60 8.49 2.71
CA THR A 187 16.73 9.44 2.55
C THR A 187 18.05 8.74 2.18
N GLY A 188 18.05 7.42 1.96
CA GLY A 188 19.25 6.66 1.60
C GLY A 188 20.23 6.41 2.74
N GLN A 189 19.85 6.68 3.99
CA GLN A 189 20.67 6.48 5.20
C GLN A 189 20.60 5.02 5.70
N GLU A 190 20.98 4.06 4.83
CA GLU A 190 20.83 2.62 5.07
C GLU A 190 21.56 2.13 6.34
N TYR A 191 22.75 2.66 6.63
CA TYR A 191 23.51 2.29 7.84
C TYR A 191 22.83 2.75 9.13
N ALA A 192 22.33 3.99 9.16
CA ALA A 192 21.58 4.52 10.30
C ALA A 192 20.26 3.76 10.50
N ALA A 193 19.62 3.34 9.40
CA ALA A 193 18.46 2.47 9.43
C ALA A 193 18.76 1.12 10.10
N LYS A 194 19.88 0.48 9.76
CA LYS A 194 20.34 -0.76 10.42
C LYS A 194 20.59 -0.55 11.92
N GLU A 195 21.28 0.53 12.30
CA GLU A 195 21.57 0.85 13.71
C GLU A 195 20.28 1.07 14.53
N GLU A 196 19.27 1.73 13.96
CA GLU A 196 17.96 1.92 14.60
C GLU A 196 17.24 0.58 14.83
N LEU A 197 17.37 -0.38 13.91
CA LEU A 197 16.84 -1.74 14.09
C LEU A 197 17.59 -2.54 15.16
N ASP A 198 18.91 -2.37 15.26
CA ASP A 198 19.71 -3.00 16.31
C ASP A 198 19.36 -2.47 17.70
N LYS A 199 19.06 -1.18 17.82
CA LYS A 199 18.48 -0.60 19.05
C LYS A 199 17.11 -1.19 19.37
N ALA A 200 16.29 -1.47 18.36
CA ALA A 200 14.95 -2.04 18.52
C ALA A 200 14.95 -3.47 19.06
N ASN A 201 15.97 -4.26 18.71
CA ASN A 201 16.14 -5.64 19.17
C ASN A 201 16.15 -5.77 20.70
N ALA A 202 16.63 -4.76 21.41
CA ALA A 202 16.68 -4.76 22.87
C ALA A 202 15.29 -4.76 23.55
N TYR A 203 14.21 -4.43 22.82
CA TYR A 203 12.89 -4.26 23.44
C TYR A 203 11.69 -4.73 22.62
N SER A 204 11.83 -5.19 21.36
CA SER A 204 10.68 -5.68 20.60
C SER A 204 11.03 -6.67 19.48
N LEU A 205 10.41 -7.86 19.55
CA LEU A 205 10.26 -8.80 18.42
C LEU A 205 8.81 -8.78 17.90
N SER A 206 8.16 -7.62 17.89
CA SER A 206 6.84 -7.49 17.27
C SER A 206 6.92 -7.76 15.77
N SER A 207 5.87 -8.37 15.19
CA SER A 207 5.83 -8.74 13.76
C SER A 207 6.22 -7.58 12.85
N GLY A 208 5.72 -6.36 13.12
CA GLY A 208 6.01 -5.21 12.28
C GLY A 208 7.47 -4.72 12.30
N ILE A 209 8.23 -4.93 13.39
CA ILE A 209 9.66 -4.59 13.44
C ILE A 209 10.49 -5.72 12.82
N LEU A 210 10.08 -6.96 13.05
CA LEU A 210 10.72 -8.15 12.49
C LEU A 210 10.68 -8.15 10.95
N ASP A 211 9.53 -7.84 10.35
CA ASP A 211 9.38 -7.73 8.89
C ASP A 211 10.35 -6.71 8.30
N LEU A 212 10.49 -5.55 8.95
CA LEU A 212 11.39 -4.49 8.52
C LEU A 212 12.86 -4.90 8.67
N ARG A 213 13.19 -5.65 9.74
CA ARG A 213 14.54 -6.17 9.96
C ARG A 213 14.93 -7.17 8.87
N LEU A 214 14.07 -8.16 8.59
CA LEU A 214 14.32 -9.14 7.54
C LEU A 214 14.51 -8.47 6.18
N ARG A 215 13.63 -7.53 5.79
CA ARG A 215 13.78 -6.81 4.52
C ARG A 215 15.06 -5.97 4.45
N THR A 216 15.51 -5.42 5.57
CA THR A 216 16.78 -4.67 5.63
C THR A 216 17.98 -5.60 5.48
N LEU A 217 17.99 -6.77 6.14
CA LEU A 217 19.03 -7.78 5.97
C LEU A 217 19.10 -8.27 4.50
N ILE A 218 17.93 -8.54 3.89
CA ILE A 218 17.83 -8.94 2.48
C ILE A 218 18.38 -7.83 1.57
N LEU A 219 17.96 -6.57 1.77
CA LEU A 219 18.47 -5.42 1.02
C LEU A 219 20.01 -5.32 1.04
N HIS A 220 20.63 -5.71 2.17
CA HIS A 220 22.08 -5.74 2.32
C HIS A 220 22.74 -7.05 1.86
N GLY A 221 21.98 -8.03 1.39
CA GLY A 221 22.48 -9.34 0.96
C GLY A 221 22.96 -10.22 2.13
N GLN A 222 22.51 -9.93 3.36
CA GLN A 222 22.93 -10.64 4.57
C GLN A 222 22.08 -11.89 4.79
N GLU A 223 22.22 -12.86 3.88
CA GLU A 223 21.43 -14.09 3.86
C GLU A 223 21.53 -14.86 5.19
N GLN A 224 22.75 -15.08 5.69
CA GLN A 224 22.98 -15.86 6.91
C GLN A 224 22.32 -15.21 8.14
N GLU A 225 22.49 -13.91 8.35
CA GLU A 225 21.87 -13.17 9.45
C GLU A 225 20.32 -13.24 9.37
N ALA A 226 19.76 -13.20 8.16
CA ALA A 226 18.32 -13.30 7.96
C ALA A 226 17.78 -14.71 8.27
N VAL A 227 18.50 -15.76 7.85
CA VAL A 227 18.17 -17.16 8.18
C VAL A 227 18.23 -17.39 9.69
N GLU A 228 19.30 -16.95 10.35
CA GLU A 228 19.46 -17.07 11.80
C GLU A 228 18.31 -16.38 12.57
N LEU A 229 17.89 -15.19 12.10
CA LEU A 229 16.76 -14.46 12.68
C LEU A 229 15.43 -15.21 12.50
N ILE A 230 15.18 -15.81 11.33
CA ILE A 230 13.98 -16.62 11.08
C ILE A 230 13.95 -17.84 12.01
N GLU A 231 15.08 -18.54 12.17
CA GLU A 231 15.18 -19.72 13.02
C GLU A 231 15.09 -19.37 14.52
N GLU A 232 15.60 -18.21 14.95
CA GLU A 232 15.36 -17.69 16.29
C GLU A 232 13.87 -17.45 16.55
N VAL A 233 13.17 -16.83 15.60
CA VAL A 233 11.74 -16.53 15.71
C VAL A 233 10.90 -17.80 15.81
N LYS A 234 11.20 -18.82 14.99
CA LYS A 234 10.56 -20.13 15.03
C LYS A 234 10.80 -20.82 16.39
N ARG A 235 12.05 -20.84 16.87
CA ARG A 235 12.40 -21.43 18.18
C ARG A 235 11.66 -20.78 19.34
N ARG A 236 11.42 -19.47 19.29
CA ARG A 236 10.69 -18.73 20.33
C ARG A 236 9.17 -18.95 20.29
N GLY A 237 8.63 -19.68 19.29
CA GLY A 237 7.20 -19.98 19.19
C GLY A 237 6.33 -18.73 19.04
N LEU A 238 6.88 -17.65 18.48
CA LEU A 238 6.12 -16.42 18.26
C LEU A 238 5.05 -16.68 17.20
N ASN A 239 3.78 -16.51 17.57
CA ASN A 239 2.63 -16.62 16.67
C ASN A 239 2.68 -15.48 15.63
N ASN A 240 3.45 -15.66 14.56
CA ASN A 240 3.61 -14.70 13.47
C ASN A 240 3.64 -15.43 12.10
N GLN A 241 3.43 -14.68 11.02
CA GLN A 241 3.41 -15.23 9.66
C GLN A 241 4.75 -15.89 9.25
N ILE A 242 5.85 -15.51 9.90
CA ILE A 242 7.21 -16.02 9.64
C ILE A 242 7.39 -17.43 10.21
N ALA A 243 6.73 -17.74 11.32
CA ALA A 243 6.70 -19.08 11.91
C ALA A 243 5.63 -19.99 11.25
N SER A 244 4.90 -19.52 10.24
CA SER A 244 3.87 -20.32 9.55
C SER A 244 4.46 -21.12 8.39
N ASP A 245 3.83 -22.26 8.07
CA ASP A 245 4.17 -23.10 6.92
C ASP A 245 4.00 -22.37 5.57
N HIS A 246 3.33 -21.22 5.57
CA HIS A 246 3.11 -20.35 4.42
C HIS A 246 4.12 -19.19 4.33
N PHE A 247 5.20 -19.19 5.12
CA PHE A 247 6.19 -18.10 5.05
C PHE A 247 6.84 -17.98 3.67
N SER A 248 7.18 -19.11 3.03
CA SER A 248 7.84 -19.14 1.72
C SER A 248 7.02 -18.45 0.61
N ILE A 249 5.69 -18.54 0.69
CA ILE A 249 4.79 -17.90 -0.28
C ILE A 249 4.56 -16.40 0.00
N SER A 250 5.02 -15.88 1.14
CA SER A 250 4.98 -14.45 1.44
C SER A 250 5.98 -13.67 0.59
N LEU A 251 5.82 -12.34 0.50
CA LEU A 251 6.80 -11.50 -0.21
C LEU A 251 8.20 -11.62 0.40
N ILE A 252 8.32 -11.65 1.73
CA ILE A 252 9.62 -11.78 2.42
C ILE A 252 10.22 -13.16 2.15
N GLY A 253 9.42 -14.22 2.17
CA GLY A 253 9.86 -15.57 1.83
C GLY A 253 10.39 -15.67 0.40
N ASN A 254 9.67 -15.10 -0.57
CA ASN A 254 10.11 -15.05 -1.97
C ASN A 254 11.42 -14.26 -2.13
N LEU A 255 11.55 -13.11 -1.45
CA LEU A 255 12.79 -12.33 -1.45
C LEU A 255 13.98 -13.07 -0.83
N MET A 256 13.75 -13.87 0.22
CA MET A 256 14.77 -14.75 0.78
C MET A 256 15.20 -15.84 -0.21
N SER A 257 14.23 -16.46 -0.89
CA SER A 257 14.52 -17.45 -1.94
C SER A 257 15.27 -16.84 -3.13
N ASP A 258 14.89 -15.64 -3.57
CA ASP A 258 15.61 -14.87 -4.62
C ASP A 258 17.07 -14.62 -4.22
N LEU A 259 17.31 -14.16 -2.98
CA LEU A 259 18.67 -13.91 -2.46
C LEU A 259 19.52 -15.18 -2.42
N ALA A 260 18.99 -16.29 -1.91
CA ALA A 260 19.71 -17.55 -1.82
C ALA A 260 20.02 -18.14 -3.21
N LEU A 261 19.06 -18.07 -4.14
CA LEU A 261 19.27 -18.51 -5.52
C LEU A 261 20.28 -17.62 -6.25
N PHE A 262 20.24 -16.30 -6.02
CA PHE A 262 21.20 -15.35 -6.55
C PHE A 262 22.63 -15.69 -6.12
N HIS A 263 22.87 -15.91 -4.82
CA HIS A 263 24.21 -16.27 -4.32
C HIS A 263 24.68 -17.61 -4.88
N ARG A 264 23.78 -18.61 -4.97
CA ARG A 264 24.11 -19.91 -5.54
C ARG A 264 24.50 -19.79 -7.01
N GLU A 265 23.70 -19.11 -7.81
CA GLU A 265 23.96 -18.90 -9.24
C GLU A 265 25.28 -18.14 -9.45
N GLN A 266 25.49 -17.06 -8.69
CA GLN A 266 26.71 -16.26 -8.74
C GLN A 266 27.96 -17.09 -8.44
N ALA A 267 27.89 -18.03 -7.50
CA ALA A 267 29.00 -18.92 -7.15
C ALA A 267 29.31 -19.97 -8.24
N THR A 268 28.33 -20.32 -9.08
CA THR A 268 28.47 -21.36 -10.10
C THR A 268 28.77 -20.84 -11.50
N LEU A 269 28.55 -19.55 -11.76
CA LEU A 269 28.77 -18.97 -13.09
C LEU A 269 30.27 -19.00 -13.48
N PRO A 270 30.59 -19.27 -14.76
CA PRO A 270 31.97 -19.25 -15.23
C PRO A 270 32.56 -17.84 -15.16
N PRO A 271 33.90 -17.67 -15.20
CA PRO A 271 34.51 -16.34 -15.25
C PRO A 271 33.97 -15.50 -16.41
N GLY A 272 33.52 -14.27 -16.14
CA GLY A 272 32.93 -13.38 -17.14
C GLY A 272 32.06 -12.29 -16.53
N ASN A 273 31.58 -11.37 -17.36
CA ASN A 273 30.62 -10.35 -16.93
C ASN A 273 29.18 -10.86 -17.09
N HIS A 274 28.61 -11.36 -16.00
CA HIS A 274 27.23 -11.86 -15.95
C HIS A 274 26.25 -10.89 -15.31
N ARG A 275 26.64 -9.63 -15.15
CA ARG A 275 25.85 -8.65 -14.40
C ARG A 275 24.46 -8.43 -14.99
N GLY A 276 24.35 -8.41 -16.33
CA GLY A 276 23.07 -8.24 -17.02
C GLY A 276 22.16 -9.45 -16.87
N TYR A 277 22.73 -10.66 -17.01
CA TYR A 277 22.02 -11.92 -16.76
C TYR A 277 21.48 -11.97 -15.32
N LEU A 278 22.34 -11.75 -14.32
CA LEU A 278 21.93 -11.78 -12.92
C LEU A 278 20.84 -10.74 -12.62
N ALA A 279 20.96 -9.51 -13.14
CA ALA A 279 19.96 -8.46 -12.96
C ALA A 279 18.61 -8.78 -13.63
N ALA A 280 18.60 -9.51 -14.74
CA ALA A 280 17.37 -9.94 -15.42
C ALA A 280 16.64 -11.06 -14.66
N HIS A 281 17.36 -11.88 -13.89
CA HIS A 281 16.79 -13.08 -13.23
C HIS A 281 16.54 -12.89 -11.74
N TYR A 282 17.36 -12.11 -11.04
CA TYR A 282 17.30 -11.95 -9.59
C TYR A 282 17.06 -10.50 -9.20
N VAL A 283 16.04 -10.29 -8.37
CA VAL A 283 15.69 -8.96 -7.86
C VAL A 283 16.83 -8.40 -7.01
N GLN A 284 17.51 -9.22 -6.23
CA GLN A 284 18.64 -8.77 -5.42
C GLN A 284 19.76 -8.15 -6.28
N ALA A 285 20.11 -8.81 -7.40
CA ALA A 285 21.08 -8.30 -8.34
C ALA A 285 20.60 -6.99 -8.99
N ALA A 286 19.31 -6.93 -9.34
CA ALA A 286 18.69 -5.74 -9.91
C ALA A 286 18.73 -4.54 -8.95
N ILE A 287 18.39 -4.73 -7.67
CA ILE A 287 18.45 -3.69 -6.63
C ILE A 287 19.87 -3.11 -6.51
N ALA A 288 20.91 -3.96 -6.61
CA ALA A 288 22.29 -3.48 -6.57
C ALA A 288 22.63 -2.56 -7.75
N VAL A 289 22.12 -2.85 -8.96
CA VAL A 289 22.24 -1.98 -10.15
C VAL A 289 21.49 -0.66 -9.93
N ILE A 290 20.22 -0.73 -9.53
CA ILE A 290 19.38 0.45 -9.27
C ILE A 290 20.04 1.37 -8.23
N ARG A 291 20.56 0.80 -7.15
CA ARG A 291 21.27 1.55 -6.09
C ARG A 291 22.55 2.21 -6.62
N GLN A 292 23.30 1.55 -7.49
CA GLN A 292 24.49 2.15 -8.10
C GLN A 292 24.09 3.33 -8.99
N HIS A 293 23.11 3.16 -9.87
CA HIS A 293 22.64 4.20 -10.78
C HIS A 293 22.07 5.40 -9.99
N PHE A 294 21.29 5.13 -8.94
CA PHE A 294 20.72 6.15 -8.07
C PHE A 294 21.78 7.03 -7.37
N LYS A 295 22.95 6.46 -7.02
CA LYS A 295 24.05 7.23 -6.41
C LYS A 295 24.80 8.10 -7.42
N GLN A 296 24.71 7.80 -8.71
CA GLN A 296 25.43 8.48 -9.78
C GLN A 296 24.64 9.70 -10.31
N SER A 297 24.07 10.51 -9.40
CA SER A 297 23.07 11.56 -9.64
C SER A 297 23.15 12.26 -11.00
N LEU A 298 21.97 12.42 -11.60
CA LEU A 298 21.66 13.24 -12.77
C LEU A 298 22.39 14.59 -12.68
N GLU A 299 23.47 14.75 -13.44
CA GLU A 299 23.93 16.08 -13.82
C GLU A 299 22.72 16.82 -14.41
N PRO A 300 22.44 18.08 -14.00
CA PRO A 300 21.30 18.81 -14.52
C PRO A 300 21.37 18.78 -16.03
N ALA A 301 20.36 18.17 -16.66
CA ALA A 301 20.33 18.03 -18.10
C ALA A 301 20.44 19.42 -18.70
N GLN A 302 21.54 19.69 -19.41
CA GLN A 302 21.67 20.89 -20.25
C GLN A 302 20.61 20.90 -21.36
N ASN A 303 19.96 19.76 -21.59
CA ASN A 303 18.90 19.57 -22.55
C ASN A 303 17.52 19.88 -21.93
N HIS A 304 16.88 20.96 -22.41
CA HIS A 304 15.52 21.35 -22.05
C HIS A 304 14.43 20.66 -22.89
N GLN A 305 14.80 19.75 -23.80
CA GLN A 305 13.85 19.03 -24.63
C GLN A 305 13.00 18.07 -23.79
N GLN A 306 11.70 18.06 -24.08
CA GLN A 306 10.72 17.23 -23.43
C GLN A 306 10.41 16.04 -24.35
N TYR A 307 10.78 14.82 -23.92
CA TYR A 307 10.61 13.58 -24.70
C TYR A 307 9.34 12.82 -24.33
N ILE A 308 8.93 12.91 -23.06
CA ILE A 308 7.84 12.12 -22.49
C ILE A 308 6.49 12.79 -22.80
N PRO A 309 5.59 12.16 -23.56
CA PRO A 309 4.31 12.77 -23.90
C PRO A 309 3.50 13.23 -22.68
N ARG A 310 2.81 14.39 -22.80
CA ARG A 310 1.86 14.87 -21.78
C ARG A 310 0.54 14.10 -21.85
N ARG A 311 0.62 12.83 -21.50
CA ARG A 311 -0.49 11.88 -21.54
C ARG A 311 -0.55 11.10 -20.23
N VAL A 312 -1.75 10.94 -19.69
CA VAL A 312 -1.99 10.12 -18.51
C VAL A 312 -2.93 8.97 -18.87
N VAL A 313 -2.54 7.77 -18.48
CA VAL A 313 -3.39 6.58 -18.54
C VAL A 313 -3.64 6.04 -17.14
N GLN A 314 -4.88 5.61 -16.89
CA GLN A 314 -5.24 4.84 -15.70
C GLN A 314 -6.07 3.61 -16.09
N TYR A 315 -6.02 2.57 -15.27
CA TYR A 315 -6.76 1.33 -15.48
C TYR A 315 -7.67 1.00 -14.30
N TRP A 316 -8.93 0.68 -14.59
CA TRP A 316 -9.85 0.07 -13.64
C TRP A 316 -10.65 -1.01 -14.35
N ASN A 317 -10.59 -2.25 -13.87
CA ASN A 317 -11.08 -3.43 -14.58
C ASN A 317 -12.57 -3.33 -14.99
N GLU A 318 -13.41 -2.71 -14.15
CA GLU A 318 -14.83 -2.54 -14.43
C GLU A 318 -15.12 -1.29 -15.29
N ARG A 319 -16.25 -1.32 -16.00
CA ARG A 319 -16.67 -0.19 -16.83
C ARG A 319 -16.96 1.06 -15.99
N THR A 320 -17.53 0.88 -14.80
CA THR A 320 -17.94 1.96 -13.90
C THR A 320 -17.18 1.83 -12.58
N PRO A 321 -16.13 2.63 -12.35
CA PRO A 321 -15.44 2.66 -11.06
C PRO A 321 -16.35 3.18 -9.93
N PRO A 322 -16.11 2.79 -8.67
CA PRO A 322 -16.76 3.41 -7.51
C PRO A 322 -16.51 4.93 -7.48
N GLN A 323 -17.44 5.71 -6.96
CA GLN A 323 -17.34 7.18 -6.92
C GLN A 323 -16.02 7.66 -6.29
N SER A 324 -15.60 7.07 -5.17
CA SER A 324 -14.34 7.40 -4.49
C SER A 324 -13.10 7.22 -5.37
N VAL A 325 -13.14 6.30 -6.35
CA VAL A 325 -12.07 6.07 -7.33
C VAL A 325 -12.19 7.07 -8.48
N THR A 326 -13.41 7.33 -8.95
CA THR A 326 -13.67 8.36 -9.97
C THR A 326 -13.20 9.74 -9.52
N ASP A 327 -13.38 10.10 -8.24
CA ASP A 327 -12.91 11.37 -7.66
C ASP A 327 -11.38 11.46 -7.62
N ILE A 328 -10.69 10.32 -7.55
CA ILE A 328 -9.23 10.24 -7.63
C ILE A 328 -8.80 10.37 -9.08
N MET A 329 -9.41 9.63 -10.00
CA MET A 329 -9.13 9.72 -11.43
C MET A 329 -9.34 11.15 -11.97
N HIS A 330 -10.36 11.85 -11.48
CA HIS A 330 -10.63 13.23 -11.83
C HIS A 330 -9.46 14.16 -11.51
N SER A 331 -8.69 13.88 -10.45
CA SER A 331 -7.51 14.70 -10.10
C SER A 331 -6.43 14.71 -11.19
N TRP A 332 -6.37 13.66 -12.01
CA TRP A 332 -5.50 13.59 -13.18
C TRP A 332 -6.17 14.14 -14.43
N SER A 333 -7.42 13.75 -14.69
CA SER A 333 -8.11 14.15 -15.93
C SER A 333 -8.46 15.64 -15.98
N SER A 334 -8.50 16.33 -14.84
CA SER A 334 -8.74 17.77 -14.77
C SER A 334 -7.51 18.64 -15.01
N VAL A 335 -6.32 18.04 -15.19
CA VAL A 335 -5.09 18.81 -15.43
C VAL A 335 -5.16 19.49 -16.81
N PRO A 336 -5.02 20.82 -16.91
CA PRO A 336 -5.09 21.51 -18.20
C PRO A 336 -4.04 21.02 -19.19
N GLY A 337 -4.45 20.77 -20.43
CA GLY A 337 -3.55 20.38 -21.52
C GLY A 337 -2.98 18.95 -21.43
N ILE A 338 -3.53 18.10 -20.55
CA ILE A 338 -3.21 16.66 -20.55
C ILE A 338 -4.12 15.90 -21.51
N GLU A 339 -3.57 14.93 -22.22
CA GLU A 339 -4.38 13.87 -22.81
C GLU A 339 -4.66 12.79 -21.77
N TYR A 340 -5.91 12.61 -21.36
CA TYR A 340 -6.30 11.60 -20.38
C TYR A 340 -7.06 10.44 -21.03
N GLN A 341 -6.67 9.21 -20.69
CA GLN A 341 -7.37 8.00 -21.11
C GLN A 341 -7.55 7.03 -19.94
N ARG A 342 -8.75 6.42 -19.84
CA ARG A 342 -9.03 5.36 -18.87
C ARG A 342 -9.39 4.08 -19.59
N PHE A 343 -8.79 2.98 -19.17
CA PHE A 343 -9.10 1.65 -19.69
C PHE A 343 -9.83 0.79 -18.66
N ASN A 344 -10.63 -0.14 -19.18
CA ASN A 344 -11.18 -1.27 -18.45
C ASN A 344 -10.73 -2.57 -19.11
N SER A 345 -11.09 -3.73 -18.53
CA SER A 345 -10.61 -5.02 -19.05
C SER A 345 -10.97 -5.25 -20.51
N GLN A 346 -12.15 -4.80 -20.97
CA GLN A 346 -12.59 -4.98 -22.35
C GLN A 346 -11.82 -4.07 -23.32
N SER A 347 -11.66 -2.78 -22.97
CA SER A 347 -10.90 -1.85 -23.82
C SER A 347 -9.41 -2.19 -23.83
N ALA A 348 -8.85 -2.67 -22.72
CA ALA A 348 -7.46 -3.12 -22.60
C ALA A 348 -7.19 -4.33 -23.50
N ARG A 349 -8.03 -5.37 -23.45
CA ARG A 349 -7.92 -6.54 -24.35
C ARG A 349 -7.97 -6.15 -25.82
N SER A 350 -8.91 -5.26 -26.16
CA SER A 350 -9.08 -4.79 -27.54
C SER A 350 -7.86 -3.99 -28.01
N PHE A 351 -7.28 -3.17 -27.15
CA PHE A 351 -6.04 -2.45 -27.41
C PHE A 351 -4.87 -3.43 -27.61
N LEU A 352 -4.63 -4.33 -26.67
CA LEU A 352 -3.52 -5.31 -26.74
C LEU A 352 -3.59 -6.16 -28.01
N ARG A 353 -4.79 -6.64 -28.38
CA ARG A 353 -4.98 -7.45 -29.59
C ARG A 353 -4.62 -6.69 -30.87
N ARG A 354 -5.02 -5.41 -30.94
CA ARG A 354 -4.79 -4.57 -32.13
C ARG A 354 -3.35 -4.11 -32.23
N THR A 355 -2.70 -3.81 -31.10
CA THR A 355 -1.36 -3.22 -31.08
C THR A 355 -0.26 -4.28 -31.08
N PHE A 356 -0.41 -5.36 -30.30
CA PHE A 356 0.65 -6.37 -30.07
C PHE A 356 0.26 -7.78 -30.53
N GLY A 357 -0.96 -7.99 -31.02
CA GLY A 357 -1.41 -9.27 -31.56
C GLY A 357 -2.05 -10.21 -30.55
N ALA A 358 -2.26 -11.46 -30.97
CA ALA A 358 -3.07 -12.44 -30.23
C ALA A 358 -2.42 -12.87 -28.92
N ASP A 359 -1.09 -13.00 -28.90
CA ASP A 359 -0.37 -13.51 -27.74
C ASP A 359 -0.39 -12.54 -26.57
N PHE A 360 -0.29 -11.23 -26.81
CA PHE A 360 -0.42 -10.22 -25.75
C PHE A 360 -1.85 -10.13 -25.21
N GLU A 361 -2.88 -10.27 -26.05
CA GLU A 361 -4.27 -10.37 -25.56
C GLU A 361 -4.47 -11.64 -24.72
N ARG A 362 -3.86 -12.76 -25.14
CA ARG A 362 -3.88 -14.03 -24.40
C ARG A 362 -3.15 -13.90 -23.07
N ALA A 363 -1.97 -13.28 -23.03
CA ALA A 363 -1.20 -13.03 -21.82
C ALA A 363 -2.04 -12.27 -20.78
N PHE A 364 -2.69 -11.18 -21.20
CA PHE A 364 -3.57 -10.41 -20.31
C PHE A 364 -4.76 -11.23 -19.77
N ARG A 365 -5.35 -12.10 -20.60
CA ARG A 365 -6.41 -13.02 -20.15
C ARG A 365 -5.92 -14.08 -19.15
N LEU A 366 -4.64 -14.46 -19.21
CA LEU A 366 -4.04 -15.45 -18.32
C LEU A 366 -3.60 -14.87 -16.98
N ALA A 367 -3.73 -13.55 -16.77
CA ALA A 367 -3.43 -12.92 -15.50
C ALA A 367 -4.26 -13.54 -14.37
N ASN A 368 -3.59 -13.93 -13.27
CA ASN A 368 -4.25 -14.62 -12.15
C ASN A 368 -5.20 -13.72 -11.36
N ASN A 369 -4.98 -12.40 -11.39
CA ASN A 369 -5.80 -11.43 -10.69
C ASN A 369 -5.79 -10.06 -11.41
N ILE A 370 -6.65 -9.16 -10.92
CA ILE A 370 -6.83 -7.82 -11.52
C ILE A 370 -5.55 -6.98 -11.46
N ALA A 371 -4.76 -7.08 -10.39
CA ALA A 371 -3.53 -6.31 -10.23
C ALA A 371 -2.48 -6.74 -11.26
N GLU A 372 -2.34 -8.05 -11.48
CA GLU A 372 -1.45 -8.62 -12.48
C GLU A 372 -1.83 -8.19 -13.92
N GLY A 373 -3.13 -8.14 -14.22
CA GLY A 373 -3.60 -7.59 -15.49
C GLY A 373 -3.32 -6.10 -15.65
N ALA A 374 -3.49 -5.30 -14.58
CA ALA A 374 -3.20 -3.87 -14.59
C ALA A 374 -1.70 -3.58 -14.77
N ASP A 375 -0.85 -4.35 -14.09
CA ASP A 375 0.61 -4.32 -14.21
C ASP A 375 1.05 -4.63 -15.65
N PHE A 376 0.48 -5.65 -16.29
CA PHE A 376 0.82 -5.97 -17.67
C PHE A 376 0.31 -4.90 -18.66
N PHE A 377 -0.93 -4.44 -18.48
CA PHE A 377 -1.53 -3.41 -19.33
C PHE A 377 -0.73 -2.10 -19.31
N ARG A 378 -0.28 -1.64 -18.13
CA ARG A 378 0.46 -0.36 -18.04
C ARG A 378 1.78 -0.40 -18.81
N LEU A 379 2.50 -1.51 -18.75
CA LEU A 379 3.75 -1.69 -19.50
C LEU A 379 3.49 -1.64 -21.01
N CYS A 380 2.46 -2.35 -21.47
CA CYS A 380 2.08 -2.38 -22.88
C CYS A 380 1.58 -1.01 -23.39
N TYR A 381 0.81 -0.29 -22.56
CA TYR A 381 0.36 1.05 -22.91
C TYR A 381 1.54 2.01 -23.03
N LEU A 382 2.41 2.06 -22.02
CA LEU A 382 3.57 2.95 -22.00
C LEU A 382 4.56 2.61 -23.13
N ARG A 383 4.73 1.33 -23.47
CA ARG A 383 5.49 0.91 -24.66
C ARG A 383 4.97 1.62 -25.91
N HIS A 384 3.68 1.53 -26.20
CA HIS A 384 3.15 2.05 -27.46
C HIS A 384 2.94 3.57 -27.48
N HIS A 385 2.50 4.13 -26.37
CA HIS A 385 2.00 5.51 -26.29
C HIS A 385 2.85 6.45 -25.44
N GLY A 386 3.73 5.91 -24.59
CA GLY A 386 4.44 6.69 -23.57
C GLY A 386 3.49 7.45 -22.64
N GLY A 387 4.05 8.45 -21.98
CA GLY A 387 3.38 9.30 -21.01
C GLY A 387 3.53 8.80 -19.58
N ILE A 388 2.48 9.00 -18.79
CA ILE A 388 2.40 8.66 -17.37
C ILE A 388 1.33 7.60 -17.20
N TYR A 389 1.70 6.48 -16.60
CA TYR A 389 0.72 5.62 -15.94
C TYR A 389 0.65 5.99 -14.47
N ALA A 390 -0.56 6.08 -13.92
CA ALA A 390 -0.80 6.15 -12.48
C ALA A 390 -1.90 5.15 -12.10
N ASP A 391 -1.76 4.49 -10.95
CA ASP A 391 -2.81 3.64 -10.43
C ASP A 391 -4.10 4.44 -10.19
N ALA A 392 -5.25 3.78 -10.39
CA ALA A 392 -6.57 4.40 -10.35
C ALA A 392 -6.93 5.01 -8.98
N ASP A 393 -6.26 4.57 -7.93
CA ASP A 393 -6.43 4.94 -6.54
C ASP A 393 -5.30 5.82 -5.97
N ASP A 394 -4.42 6.29 -6.83
CA ASP A 394 -3.39 7.27 -6.51
C ASP A 394 -3.82 8.66 -6.98
N ARG A 395 -3.92 9.61 -6.06
CA ARG A 395 -4.45 10.96 -6.33
C ARG A 395 -3.32 11.93 -6.64
N LEU A 396 -3.42 12.62 -7.78
CA LEU A 396 -2.59 13.79 -8.04
C LEU A 396 -3.09 14.96 -7.19
N TYR A 397 -2.20 15.57 -6.41
CA TYR A 397 -2.52 16.75 -5.60
C TYR A 397 -1.49 17.88 -5.76
N GLY A 398 -0.29 17.56 -6.26
CA GLY A 398 0.74 18.54 -6.59
C GLY A 398 0.79 18.84 -8.08
N ASN A 399 1.98 19.17 -8.56
CA ASN A 399 2.23 19.55 -9.95
C ASN A 399 2.62 18.32 -10.79
N LEU A 400 1.83 18.04 -11.84
CA LEU A 400 2.14 17.01 -12.83
C LEU A 400 3.52 17.20 -13.46
N ASP A 401 3.93 18.44 -13.75
CA ASP A 401 5.17 18.73 -14.47
C ASP A 401 6.42 18.32 -13.67
N ALA A 402 6.31 18.24 -12.34
CA ALA A 402 7.38 17.73 -11.49
C ALA A 402 7.64 16.22 -11.70
N LEU A 403 6.71 15.49 -12.34
CA LEU A 403 6.87 14.10 -12.75
C LEU A 403 7.48 13.97 -14.17
N LEU A 404 7.66 15.09 -14.88
CA LEU A 404 8.12 15.17 -16.27
C LEU A 404 9.41 15.99 -16.41
N PRO A 405 10.51 15.62 -15.73
CA PRO A 405 11.79 16.29 -15.90
C PRO A 405 12.23 16.28 -17.38
N PRO A 406 12.80 17.39 -17.90
CA PRO A 406 13.31 17.43 -19.26
C PRO A 406 14.58 16.58 -19.40
N GLY A 407 14.93 16.26 -20.65
CA GLY A 407 16.20 15.60 -20.96
C GLY A 407 16.25 14.09 -20.66
N VAL A 408 15.14 13.49 -20.19
CA VAL A 408 15.08 12.05 -19.90
C VAL A 408 13.93 11.34 -20.62
N GLY A 409 14.14 10.04 -20.86
CA GLY A 409 13.22 9.16 -21.56
C GLY A 409 12.32 8.34 -20.65
N MET A 410 12.74 8.11 -19.41
CA MET A 410 11.99 7.36 -18.42
C MET A 410 12.27 7.89 -17.02
N VAL A 411 11.23 7.93 -16.19
CA VAL A 411 11.34 8.27 -14.76
C VAL A 411 10.76 7.14 -13.93
N CYS A 412 11.57 6.67 -12.99
CA CYS A 412 11.20 5.71 -11.97
C CYS A 412 11.38 6.33 -10.59
N PHE A 413 10.63 5.84 -9.60
CA PHE A 413 10.78 6.23 -8.20
C PHE A 413 11.29 5.05 -7.38
N ARG A 414 12.35 5.23 -6.60
CA ARG A 414 12.96 4.16 -5.79
C ARG A 414 12.26 4.04 -4.43
N GLU A 415 11.59 2.91 -4.20
CA GLU A 415 10.96 2.58 -2.92
C GLU A 415 12.00 2.32 -1.80
N PRO A 416 11.62 2.37 -0.50
CA PRO A 416 12.54 2.23 0.64
C PRO A 416 13.46 1.00 0.62
N PHE A 417 13.04 -0.08 -0.03
CA PHE A 417 13.78 -1.34 -0.09
C PHE A 417 14.42 -1.58 -1.46
N GLY A 418 14.64 -0.53 -2.23
CA GLY A 418 15.52 -0.54 -3.40
C GLY A 418 14.86 -0.88 -4.73
N THR A 419 13.62 -1.37 -4.73
CA THR A 419 12.82 -1.60 -5.94
C THR A 419 12.34 -0.29 -6.56
N VAL A 420 12.05 -0.32 -7.85
CA VAL A 420 11.34 0.79 -8.51
C VAL A 420 9.83 0.63 -8.34
N ALA A 421 9.17 1.74 -8.06
CA ALA A 421 7.72 1.82 -7.91
C ALA A 421 7.02 1.45 -9.23
N ASN A 422 5.92 0.71 -9.13
CA ASN A 422 5.16 0.23 -10.28
C ASN A 422 3.79 0.93 -10.44
N ASN A 423 3.37 1.68 -9.42
CA ASN A 423 2.09 2.39 -9.35
C ASN A 423 2.12 3.72 -10.12
N VAL A 424 3.29 4.34 -10.27
CA VAL A 424 3.51 5.49 -11.18
C VAL A 424 4.77 5.25 -12.00
N ILE A 425 4.61 5.21 -13.32
CA ILE A 425 5.70 4.99 -14.28
C ILE A 425 5.57 6.03 -15.37
N VAL A 426 6.69 6.63 -15.74
CA VAL A 426 6.75 7.68 -16.74
C VAL A 426 7.75 7.28 -17.81
N ALA A 427 7.36 7.29 -19.09
CA ALA A 427 8.24 6.88 -20.18
C ALA A 427 7.88 7.51 -21.53
N THR A 428 8.86 7.65 -22.42
CA THR A 428 8.65 7.87 -23.85
C THR A 428 8.10 6.60 -24.51
N PRO A 429 7.37 6.68 -25.64
CA PRO A 429 7.06 5.52 -26.44
C PRO A 429 8.33 4.74 -26.82
N GLU A 430 8.21 3.41 -26.82
CA GLU A 430 9.26 2.44 -27.17
C GLU A 430 10.55 2.58 -26.36
N HIS A 431 10.47 3.13 -25.13
CA HIS A 431 11.62 3.14 -24.23
C HIS A 431 12.14 1.70 -24.00
N PRO A 432 13.43 1.39 -24.23
CA PRO A 432 13.91 0.00 -24.26
C PRO A 432 13.65 -0.79 -22.97
N ALA A 433 13.76 -0.14 -21.80
CA ALA A 433 13.43 -0.79 -20.52
C ALA A 433 11.94 -1.17 -20.40
N ILE A 434 11.03 -0.38 -20.96
CA ILE A 434 9.58 -0.67 -20.96
C ILE A 434 9.25 -1.76 -21.97
N VAL A 435 9.92 -1.75 -23.13
CA VAL A 435 9.83 -2.85 -24.11
C VAL A 435 10.20 -4.17 -23.45
N LEU A 436 11.40 -4.23 -22.85
CA LEU A 436 11.87 -5.40 -22.13
C LEU A 436 10.91 -5.84 -21.02
N ALA A 437 10.43 -4.90 -20.19
CA ALA A 437 9.49 -5.20 -19.12
C ALA A 437 8.17 -5.79 -19.68
N SER A 438 7.62 -5.22 -20.75
CA SER A 438 6.39 -5.72 -21.37
C SER A 438 6.55 -7.14 -21.93
N GLU A 439 7.71 -7.46 -22.48
CA GLU A 439 8.00 -8.78 -23.06
C GLU A 439 8.24 -9.83 -21.98
N MET A 440 9.02 -9.50 -20.95
CA MET A 440 9.19 -10.36 -19.77
C MET A 440 7.84 -10.68 -19.10
N ALA A 441 6.97 -9.68 -18.96
CA ALA A 441 5.65 -9.87 -18.36
C ALA A 441 4.74 -10.73 -19.26
N ALA A 442 4.77 -10.52 -20.58
CA ALA A 442 4.03 -11.35 -21.53
C ALA A 442 4.49 -12.81 -21.47
N GLU A 443 5.80 -13.04 -21.50
CA GLU A 443 6.40 -14.38 -21.41
C GLU A 443 5.97 -15.09 -20.12
N ALA A 444 6.13 -14.44 -18.97
CA ALA A 444 5.78 -15.04 -17.69
C ALA A 444 4.29 -15.39 -17.57
N LEU A 445 3.40 -14.57 -18.14
CA LEU A 445 1.96 -14.84 -18.21
C LEU A 445 1.62 -15.99 -19.16
N LEU A 446 2.27 -16.06 -20.31
CA LEU A 446 2.06 -17.11 -21.31
C LEU A 446 2.57 -18.46 -20.83
N SER A 447 3.72 -18.48 -20.14
CA SER A 447 4.33 -19.66 -19.53
C SER A 447 3.62 -20.11 -18.25
N ARG A 448 2.72 -19.28 -17.70
CA ARG A 448 2.04 -19.48 -16.42
C ARG A 448 3.03 -19.70 -15.28
N ASP A 449 4.04 -18.84 -15.23
CA ASP A 449 5.06 -18.88 -14.19
C ASP A 449 4.41 -18.88 -12.81
N ASN A 450 4.85 -19.81 -11.95
CA ASN A 450 4.37 -19.96 -10.59
C ASN A 450 5.09 -18.98 -9.64
N ASP A 451 5.20 -17.72 -10.06
CA ASP A 451 5.71 -16.61 -9.27
C ASP A 451 4.55 -15.71 -8.81
N ASN A 452 4.77 -14.95 -7.75
CA ASN A 452 3.79 -14.01 -7.23
C ASN A 452 3.61 -12.81 -8.19
N THR A 453 2.49 -12.09 -8.08
CA THR A 453 2.21 -10.91 -8.92
C THR A 453 3.33 -9.86 -8.83
N TRP A 454 3.98 -9.71 -7.67
CA TRP A 454 5.05 -8.73 -7.47
C TRP A 454 6.31 -9.01 -8.32
N GLY A 455 6.72 -10.29 -8.45
CA GLY A 455 7.88 -10.72 -9.23
C GLY A 455 7.58 -10.96 -10.72
N LYS A 456 6.32 -11.32 -11.03
CA LYS A 456 5.87 -11.71 -12.38
C LYS A 456 5.42 -10.56 -13.28
N THR A 457 4.79 -9.53 -12.73
CA THR A 457 4.33 -8.34 -13.49
C THR A 457 4.55 -7.04 -12.72
N GLY A 458 4.75 -7.16 -11.40
CA GLY A 458 4.81 -6.07 -10.45
C GLY A 458 6.16 -5.36 -10.35
N PRO A 459 6.42 -4.66 -9.22
CA PRO A 459 7.65 -3.92 -8.97
C PRO A 459 8.93 -4.76 -9.13
N GLY A 460 8.91 -6.05 -8.78
CA GLY A 460 10.05 -6.95 -8.93
C GLY A 460 10.43 -7.14 -10.40
N LEU A 461 9.47 -7.38 -11.29
CA LEU A 461 9.72 -7.49 -12.73
C LEU A 461 10.26 -6.18 -13.30
N LEU A 462 9.60 -5.06 -13.01
CA LEU A 462 10.01 -3.75 -13.53
C LEU A 462 11.44 -3.41 -13.06
N THR A 463 11.78 -3.73 -11.81
CA THR A 463 13.13 -3.55 -11.26
C THR A 463 14.16 -4.37 -12.06
N ARG A 464 13.88 -5.65 -12.34
CA ARG A 464 14.76 -6.52 -13.14
C ARG A 464 14.93 -6.00 -14.56
N ALA A 465 13.85 -5.59 -15.22
CA ALA A 465 13.89 -5.06 -16.58
C ALA A 465 14.71 -3.76 -16.68
N VAL A 466 14.46 -2.80 -15.79
CA VAL A 466 15.20 -1.52 -15.74
C VAL A 466 16.68 -1.77 -15.44
N ALA A 467 16.98 -2.61 -14.44
CA ALA A 467 18.37 -2.94 -14.11
C ALA A 467 19.10 -3.64 -15.26
N SER A 468 18.45 -4.60 -15.91
CA SER A 468 19.02 -5.31 -17.07
C SER A 468 19.33 -4.33 -18.21
N TYR A 469 18.42 -3.40 -18.50
CA TYR A 469 18.65 -2.33 -19.48
C TYR A 469 19.85 -1.46 -19.09
N LEU A 470 19.91 -0.98 -17.85
CA LEU A 470 21.00 -0.11 -17.37
C LEU A 470 22.38 -0.76 -17.47
N VAL A 471 22.47 -2.08 -17.28
CA VAL A 471 23.74 -2.80 -17.42
C VAL A 471 24.17 -2.92 -18.89
N GLN A 472 23.22 -2.99 -19.81
CA GLN A 472 23.48 -3.20 -21.25
C GLN A 472 23.68 -1.89 -22.02
N ALA A 473 23.09 -0.79 -21.55
CA ALA A 473 23.18 0.52 -22.20
C ALA A 473 24.60 1.09 -22.12
N LYS A 474 25.29 1.22 -23.26
CA LYS A 474 26.67 1.72 -23.32
C LYS A 474 26.78 3.24 -23.51
N SER A 475 25.74 3.91 -24.03
CA SER A 475 25.63 5.37 -24.19
C SER A 475 24.20 5.71 -24.62
N PRO A 476 23.23 5.72 -23.69
CA PRO A 476 21.83 5.97 -24.05
C PRO A 476 21.66 7.41 -24.56
N SER A 477 20.84 7.58 -25.60
CA SER A 477 20.37 8.91 -25.97
C SER A 477 19.52 9.52 -24.83
N PRO A 478 19.28 10.84 -24.81
CA PRO A 478 18.39 11.44 -23.80
C PRO A 478 17.01 10.78 -23.73
N ALA A 479 16.44 10.38 -24.87
CA ALA A 479 15.16 9.68 -24.96
C ALA A 479 15.19 8.22 -24.44
N GLU A 480 16.37 7.64 -24.24
CA GLU A 480 16.54 6.30 -23.67
C GLU A 480 17.12 6.36 -22.24
N SER A 481 17.40 7.56 -21.74
CA SER A 481 17.97 7.73 -20.42
C SER A 481 16.91 7.53 -19.32
N VAL A 482 17.33 6.92 -18.22
CA VAL A 482 16.49 6.60 -17.07
C VAL A 482 16.88 7.49 -15.89
N ALA A 483 15.94 8.31 -15.43
CA ALA A 483 16.01 8.98 -14.15
C ALA A 483 15.40 8.09 -13.06
N ILE A 484 16.16 7.79 -12.01
CA ILE A 484 15.64 7.12 -10.81
C ILE A 484 15.63 8.16 -9.68
N LEU A 485 14.44 8.59 -9.29
CA LEU A 485 14.25 9.63 -8.29
C LEU A 485 13.91 9.03 -6.92
N PRO A 486 14.21 9.74 -5.82
CA PRO A 486 13.74 9.35 -4.49
C PRO A 486 12.21 9.31 -4.45
N ASN A 487 11.64 8.29 -3.80
CA ASN A 487 10.20 8.10 -3.76
C ASN A 487 9.46 9.21 -2.98
N TYR A 488 10.10 9.86 -2.00
CA TYR A 488 9.53 11.07 -1.40
C TYR A 488 9.23 12.20 -2.41
N MET A 489 9.91 12.26 -3.57
CA MET A 489 9.59 13.25 -4.61
C MET A 489 8.25 12.94 -5.28
N LEU A 490 7.90 11.66 -5.45
CA LEU A 490 6.57 11.24 -5.88
C LEU A 490 5.52 11.67 -4.86
N TYR A 491 5.78 11.45 -3.57
CA TYR A 491 4.84 11.79 -2.49
C TYR A 491 4.52 13.27 -2.39
N ARG A 492 5.38 14.17 -2.91
CA ARG A 492 5.08 15.62 -3.00
C ARG A 492 4.00 15.94 -4.03
N GLN A 493 3.79 15.05 -5.00
CA GLN A 493 2.87 15.26 -6.12
C GLN A 493 1.66 14.34 -6.07
N VAL A 494 1.86 13.11 -5.60
CA VAL A 494 0.87 12.03 -5.65
C VAL A 494 0.64 11.47 -4.25
N GLN A 495 -0.62 11.45 -3.83
CA GLN A 495 -1.07 10.71 -2.66
C GLN A 495 -1.26 9.25 -3.09
N VAL A 496 -0.32 8.40 -2.68
CA VAL A 496 -0.37 6.96 -2.97
C VAL A 496 -1.15 6.19 -1.91
N HIS A 497 -1.61 4.98 -2.27
CA HIS A 497 -2.21 4.03 -1.33
C HIS A 497 -3.42 4.58 -0.56
N THR A 498 -4.26 5.38 -1.22
CA THR A 498 -5.46 5.97 -0.62
C THR A 498 -6.31 4.89 0.08
N GLN A 499 -6.79 5.19 1.29
CA GLN A 499 -7.67 4.28 2.03
C GLN A 499 -9.05 4.30 1.38
N LEU A 500 -9.32 3.31 0.54
CA LEU A 500 -10.57 3.22 -0.21
C LEU A 500 -11.41 2.01 0.21
N PRO A 501 -12.74 2.13 0.20
CA PRO A 501 -13.64 1.06 0.63
C PRO A 501 -13.42 -0.28 -0.09
N HIS A 502 -13.15 -0.24 -1.40
CA HIS A 502 -12.98 -1.44 -2.23
C HIS A 502 -11.75 -2.28 -1.84
N LYS A 503 -10.70 -1.67 -1.26
CA LYS A 503 -9.45 -2.36 -0.84
C LYS A 503 -9.62 -3.34 0.32
N LYS A 504 -10.82 -3.44 0.89
CA LYS A 504 -11.09 -4.30 2.03
C LYS A 504 -12.38 -5.10 1.83
N THR A 505 -12.81 -5.29 0.58
CA THR A 505 -13.86 -6.23 0.19
C THR A 505 -13.24 -7.58 -0.15
N LYS A 506 -14.02 -8.67 -0.13
CA LYS A 506 -13.58 -10.00 -0.60
C LYS A 506 -13.02 -10.00 -2.04
N ARG A 507 -13.32 -8.96 -2.82
CA ARG A 507 -12.83 -8.77 -4.21
C ARG A 507 -11.47 -8.08 -4.30
N HIS A 508 -10.90 -7.62 -3.18
CA HIS A 508 -9.54 -7.09 -3.16
C HIS A 508 -8.53 -8.24 -3.26
N TRP A 509 -7.46 -8.07 -4.03
CA TRP A 509 -6.48 -9.12 -4.31
C TRP A 509 -5.79 -9.69 -3.04
N ASN A 510 -5.79 -8.92 -1.94
CA ASN A 510 -5.24 -9.33 -0.64
C ASN A 510 -6.32 -9.58 0.43
N ALA A 511 -7.57 -9.83 0.02
CA ALA A 511 -8.63 -10.16 0.98
C ALA A 511 -8.40 -11.56 1.53
N ALA A 512 -8.11 -11.67 2.83
CA ALA A 512 -8.13 -12.95 3.51
C ALA A 512 -9.53 -13.58 3.40
N ASN A 513 -9.62 -14.82 2.94
CA ASN A 513 -10.83 -15.62 3.02
C ASN A 513 -11.26 -15.69 4.49
N THR A 514 -12.29 -14.91 4.84
CA THR A 514 -12.79 -14.85 6.21
C THR A 514 -13.88 -15.91 6.35
N THR A 515 -13.48 -17.05 6.92
CA THR A 515 -14.37 -18.07 7.47
C THR A 515 -14.92 -17.55 8.80
N GLY A 516 -15.94 -16.70 8.75
CA GLY A 516 -16.60 -16.13 9.92
C GLY A 516 -18.11 -16.35 9.90
N VAL A 517 -18.78 -16.05 11.01
CA VAL A 517 -20.25 -16.08 11.09
C VAL A 517 -20.84 -15.15 10.03
N ASP A 518 -21.81 -15.65 9.27
CA ASP A 518 -22.56 -14.81 8.33
C ASP A 518 -23.45 -13.84 9.10
N MET A 519 -23.10 -12.55 9.06
CA MET A 519 -23.82 -11.52 9.80
C MET A 519 -24.99 -10.93 9.02
N ARG A 520 -25.23 -11.32 7.76
CA ARG A 520 -26.36 -10.83 6.94
C ARG A 520 -27.73 -10.93 7.63
N PRO A 521 -28.08 -12.04 8.31
CA PRO A 521 -29.40 -12.20 8.93
C PRO A 521 -29.66 -11.24 10.10
N PHE A 522 -28.61 -10.64 10.68
CA PHE A 522 -28.73 -9.77 11.85
C PHE A 522 -28.98 -8.30 11.47
N PHE A 523 -28.94 -7.97 10.18
CA PHE A 523 -29.06 -6.60 9.66
C PHE A 523 -30.06 -6.50 8.50
N THR A 524 -31.09 -7.35 8.48
CA THR A 524 -32.19 -7.25 7.52
C THR A 524 -33.11 -6.09 7.89
N THR A 525 -33.47 -5.28 6.90
CA THR A 525 -34.47 -4.23 7.02
C THR A 525 -35.85 -4.83 6.77
N GLU A 526 -36.42 -5.50 7.77
CA GLU A 526 -37.88 -5.71 7.86
C GLU A 526 -38.24 -6.02 9.32
N PRO A 527 -39.31 -5.42 9.86
CA PRO A 527 -39.81 -5.80 11.17
C PRO A 527 -40.38 -7.21 11.05
N THR A 528 -39.93 -8.14 11.89
CA THR A 528 -40.76 -9.31 12.21
C THR A 528 -42.04 -8.78 12.85
N THR A 529 -43.05 -8.52 12.04
CA THR A 529 -44.43 -8.56 12.47
C THR A 529 -44.62 -9.93 13.09
N SER A 530 -44.90 -9.89 14.39
CA SER A 530 -45.52 -10.96 15.15
C SER A 530 -46.58 -11.67 14.31
N ASP A 531 -46.45 -12.99 14.18
CA ASP A 531 -47.59 -13.87 13.99
C ASP A 531 -47.44 -15.04 14.97
N GLU A 532 -48.39 -15.02 15.91
CA GLU A 532 -48.93 -16.07 16.81
C GLU A 532 -48.00 -16.89 17.72
#